data_AF-A0A832W4A1-F1
#
_entry.id   AF-A0A832W4A1-F1
#
_cell.length_a   1.000
_cell.length_b   1.000
_cell.length_c   1.000
_cell.angle_alpha   90.00
_cell.angle_beta   90.00
_cell.angle_gamma   90.00
#
_symmetry.space_group_name_H-M   'P 1'
#
loop_
_entity.id
_entity.type
_entity.pdbx_description
1 polymer ?
#
loop_
_entity_poly.entity_id
_entity_poly.type
_entity_poly.pdbx_seq_one_letter_code
_entity_poly.pdbx_strand_id
1 'polypeptide(L)' 'KSIEMFLQMQRVQLLEGDVWGHRKDINEYYSIPSSVIEKIKEMKNEGKSSEEIEKKVSRESKLNPEMVAYILNKEASA' A
#
# COMPACT_ATOMS: atom_id res chain seq x y z
N LYS A 1 -9.38 -19.81 3.59
CA LYS A 1 -10.54 -19.51 4.48
C LYS A 1 -10.24 -19.61 5.98
N SER A 2 -10.08 -20.78 6.62
CA SER A 2 -9.89 -20.83 8.09
C SER A 2 -8.63 -20.08 8.58
N ILE A 3 -7.55 -20.11 7.80
CA ILE A 3 -6.32 -19.38 8.11
C ILE A 3 -6.46 -17.85 7.95
N GLU A 4 -7.17 -17.39 6.92
CA GLU A 4 -7.46 -15.95 6.72
C GLU A 4 -8.27 -15.40 7.90
N MET A 5 -9.31 -16.13 8.33
CA MET A 5 -10.12 -15.76 9.49
C MET A 5 -9.28 -15.68 10.76
N PHE A 6 -8.37 -16.65 10.97
CA PHE A 6 -7.46 -16.64 12.12
C PHE A 6 -6.53 -15.42 12.11
N LEU A 7 -5.92 -15.11 10.97
CA LEU A 7 -5.04 -13.95 10.82
C LEU A 7 -5.79 -12.63 11.03
N GLN A 8 -7.02 -12.52 10.51
CA GLN A 8 -7.87 -11.36 10.73
C GLN A 8 -8.22 -11.18 12.22
N MET A 9 -8.49 -12.26 12.96
CA MET A 9 -8.71 -12.20 14.41
C MET A 9 -7.47 -11.70 15.17
N GLN A 10 -6.26 -11.99 14.68
CA GLN A 10 -5.00 -11.47 15.22
C GLN A 10 -4.67 -10.05 14.73
N ARG A 11 -5.60 -9.38 14.03
CA ARG A 11 -5.41 -8.06 13.42
C ARG A 11 -4.25 -8.04 12.41
N VAL A 12 -3.98 -9.18 11.78
CA VAL A 12 -3.02 -9.29 10.67
C VAL A 12 -3.79 -9.03 9.38
N GLN A 13 -3.43 -7.94 8.71
CA GLN A 13 -3.94 -7.64 7.37
C GLN A 13 -3.14 -8.43 6.32
N LEU A 14 -3.85 -9.19 5.50
CA LEU A 14 -3.26 -9.87 4.34
C LEU A 14 -3.19 -8.87 3.18
N LEU A 15 -2.00 -8.68 2.63
CA LEU A 15 -1.77 -7.92 1.41
C LEU A 15 -1.37 -8.92 0.33
N GLU A 16 -2.15 -8.99 -0.74
CA GLU A 16 -1.82 -9.83 -1.88
C GLU A 16 -0.60 -9.26 -2.61
N GLY A 17 0.34 -10.14 -2.93
CA GLY A 17 1.55 -9.81 -3.66
C GLY A 17 2.00 -11.03 -4.47
N ASP A 18 2.88 -10.82 -5.44
CA ASP A 18 3.37 -11.90 -6.26
C ASP A 18 4.14 -12.93 -5.43
N VAL A 19 3.66 -14.18 -5.45
CA VAL A 19 4.21 -15.32 -4.70
C VAL A 19 5.45 -15.92 -5.40
N TRP A 20 5.80 -15.40 -6.57
CA TRP A 20 7.04 -15.76 -7.24
C TRP A 20 8.18 -15.26 -6.38
N GLY A 21 8.87 -16.18 -5.70
CA GLY A 21 10.02 -15.88 -4.85
C GLY A 21 10.91 -14.83 -5.51
N HIS A 22 11.20 -13.76 -4.77
CA HIS A 22 11.80 -12.56 -5.32
C HIS A 22 13.07 -12.90 -6.11
N ARG A 23 12.97 -12.80 -7.43
CA ARG A 23 14.05 -13.06 -8.37
C ARG A 23 14.53 -11.73 -8.93
N LYS A 24 15.70 -11.29 -8.47
CA LYS A 24 16.32 -10.01 -8.88
C LYS A 24 16.59 -9.94 -10.39
N ASP A 25 16.70 -11.11 -11.03
CA ASP A 25 16.88 -11.30 -12.46
C ASP A 25 15.59 -11.06 -13.28
N ILE A 26 14.42 -11.02 -12.64
CA ILE A 26 13.12 -10.91 -13.34
C ILE A 26 12.33 -9.69 -12.87
N ASN A 27 12.34 -9.39 -11.58
CA ASN A 27 11.61 -8.27 -11.00
C ASN A 27 12.57 -7.45 -10.13
N GLU A 28 13.00 -6.30 -10.66
CA GLU A 28 13.82 -5.36 -9.91
C GLU A 28 13.06 -4.79 -8.71
N TYR A 29 13.81 -4.47 -7.65
CA TYR A 29 13.23 -3.74 -6.52
C TYR A 29 12.68 -2.40 -6.98
N TYR A 30 11.39 -2.19 -6.72
CA TYR A 30 10.80 -0.87 -6.87
C TYR A 30 10.99 -0.08 -5.59
N SER A 31 11.93 0.86 -5.59
CA SER A 31 12.04 1.85 -4.52
C SER A 31 10.95 2.89 -4.70
N ILE A 32 10.09 3.03 -3.69
CA ILE A 32 9.01 4.03 -3.70
C ILE A 32 9.64 5.42 -3.59
N PRO A 33 9.44 6.31 -4.59
CA PRO A 33 9.96 7.66 -4.52
C PRO A 33 9.34 8.44 -3.34
N SER A 34 10.13 9.28 -2.67
CA SER A 34 9.64 10.13 -1.59
C SER A 34 8.51 11.05 -2.04
N SER A 35 8.54 11.51 -3.29
CA SER A 35 7.49 12.32 -3.90
C SER A 35 6.11 11.65 -3.90
N VAL A 36 6.05 10.31 -4.00
CA VAL A 36 4.79 9.56 -3.91
C VAL A 36 4.26 9.60 -2.48
N ILE A 37 5.14 9.45 -1.49
CA ILE A 37 4.78 9.51 -0.07
C ILE A 37 4.30 10.92 0.30
N GLU A 38 5.01 11.95 -0.15
CA GLU A 38 4.64 13.36 0.04
C GLU A 38 3.27 13.67 -0.57
N LYS A 39 3.01 13.17 -1.79
CA LYS A 39 1.71 13.33 -2.45
C LYS A 39 0.56 12.67 -1.68
N ILE A 40 0.77 11.47 -1.14
CA ILE A 40 -0.22 10.80 -0.28
C ILE A 40 -0.50 11.68 0.96
N LYS A 41 0.53 12.26 1.57
CA LYS A 41 0.40 13.16 2.73
C LYS A 41 -0.36 14.43 2.41
N GLU A 42 0.00 15.09 1.31
CA GLU A 42 -0.67 16.31 0.85
C GLU A 42 -2.17 16.06 0.64
N MET A 43 -2.53 15.00 -0.09
CA MET A 43 -3.93 14.66 -0.34
C MET A 43 -4.70 14.31 0.94
N LYS A 44 -4.05 13.67 1.92
CA LYS A 44 -4.63 13.40 3.24
C LYS A 44 -4.88 14.70 4.02
N ASN A 45 -3.93 15.64 3.98
CA ASN A 45 -4.05 16.94 4.64
C ASN A 45 -5.11 17.84 3.98
N GLU A 46 -5.32 17.69 2.68
CA GLU A 46 -6.42 18.33 1.93
C GLU A 46 -7.80 17.75 2.31
N GLY A 47 -7.86 16.69 3.11
CA GLY A 47 -9.11 16.07 3.57
C GLY A 47 -9.76 15.14 2.55
N LYS A 48 -9.01 14.65 1.55
CA LYS A 48 -9.53 13.65 0.60
C LYS A 48 -9.81 12.33 1.28
N SER A 49 -10.79 11.59 0.78
CA SER A 49 -11.11 10.26 1.28
C SER A 49 -9.99 9.27 0.93
N SER A 50 -9.79 8.25 1.77
CA SER A 50 -8.80 7.19 1.53
C SER A 50 -9.02 6.52 0.17
N GLU A 51 -10.26 6.25 -0.21
CA GLU A 51 -10.61 5.65 -1.51
C GLU A 51 -10.17 6.52 -2.70
N GLU A 52 -10.32 7.85 -2.59
CA GLU A 52 -9.89 8.76 -3.64
C GLU A 52 -8.36 8.79 -3.75
N ILE A 53 -7.67 8.81 -2.62
CA ILE A 53 -6.20 8.78 -2.54
C ILE A 53 -5.67 7.49 -3.15
N GLU A 54 -6.21 6.34 -2.74
CA GLU A 54 -5.86 5.01 -3.25
C GLU A 54 -6.02 4.95 -4.77
N LYS A 55 -7.18 5.38 -5.30
CA LYS A 55 -7.47 5.34 -6.73
C LYS A 55 -6.58 6.27 -7.55
N LYS A 56 -6.26 7.46 -7.03
CA LYS A 56 -5.43 8.44 -7.74
C LYS A 56 -3.96 8.02 -7.74
N VAL A 57 -3.42 7.68 -6.58
CA VAL A 57 -2.01 7.34 -6.43
C VAL A 57 -1.68 6.01 -7.09
N SER A 58 -2.57 5.01 -7.06
CA SER A 58 -2.36 3.74 -7.77
C SER A 58 -2.34 3.90 -9.29
N ARG A 59 -3.05 4.88 -9.84
CA ARG A 59 -3.02 5.19 -11.29
C ARG A 59 -1.73 5.89 -11.72
N GLU A 60 -1.13 6.67 -10.83
CA GLU A 60 0.01 7.53 -11.14
C GLU A 60 1.35 6.93 -10.69
N SER A 61 1.32 5.86 -9.90
CA SER A 61 2.49 5.15 -9.39
C SER A 61 2.45 3.67 -9.76
N LYS A 62 3.50 2.91 -9.41
CA LYS A 62 3.50 1.44 -9.55
C LYS A 62 2.93 0.72 -8.33
N LEU A 63 2.18 1.42 -7.48
CA LEU A 63 1.62 0.87 -6.25
C LEU A 63 0.18 0.40 -6.46
N ASN A 64 -0.17 -0.75 -5.92
CA ASN A 64 -1.56 -1.16 -5.84
C ASN A 64 -2.30 -0.33 -4.75
N PRO A 65 -3.64 -0.25 -4.83
CA PRO A 65 -4.44 0.45 -3.82
C PRO A 65 -4.14 0.02 -2.39
N GLU A 66 -3.91 -1.27 -2.16
CA GLU A 66 -3.65 -1.82 -0.83
C GLU A 66 -2.32 -1.34 -0.26
N MET A 67 -1.26 -1.17 -1.07
CA MET A 67 -0.02 -0.55 -0.61
C MET A 67 -0.18 0.94 -0.32
N VAL A 68 -0.99 1.65 -1.11
CA VAL A 68 -1.28 3.06 -0.81
C VAL A 68 -2.00 3.17 0.54
N ALA A 69 -3.00 2.32 0.80
CA ALA A 69 -3.69 2.25 2.08
C ALA A 69 -2.75 1.91 3.24
N TYR A 70 -1.83 0.96 3.04
CA TYR A 70 -0.82 0.61 4.04
C TYR A 70 0.07 1.82 4.39
N ILE A 71 0.56 2.56 3.40
CA ILE A 71 1.40 3.76 3.62
C ILE A 71 0.59 4.83 4.37
N LEU A 72 -0.66 5.05 3.98
CA LEU A 72 -1.56 6.05 4.58
C LEU A 72 -1.85 5.78 6.06
N ASN A 73 -1.97 4.50 6.43
CA ASN A 73 -2.21 4.04 7.80
C ASN A 73 -0.93 3.98 8.65
N LYS A 74 0.20 3.59 8.05
CA LYS A 74 1.50 3.56 8.74
C LYS A 74 1.91 4.95 9.22
N GLU A 75 1.72 5.97 8.38
CA GLU A 75 1.99 7.36 8.74
C GLU A 75 0.95 7.95 9.70
N ALA A 76 -0.21 7.30 9.90
CA ALA A 76 -1.16 7.70 10.94
C ALA A 76 -0.75 7.21 12.34
N SER A 77 0.18 6.26 12.42
CA SER A 77 0.64 5.61 13.65
C SER A 77 2.02 6.11 14.11
N ALA A 78 2.59 7.10 13.42
CA ALA A 78 3.90 7.70 13.69
C ALA A 78 3.75 9.05 14.40
#